data_AF-A0A537AUL3-F1
#
_entry.id   AF-A0A537AUL3-F1
#
_cell.length_a   1.000
_cell.length_b   1.000
_cell.length_c   1.000
_cell.angle_alpha   90.00
_cell.angle_beta   90.00
_cell.angle_gamma   90.00
#
_symmetry.space_group_name_H-M   'P 1'
#
loop_
_entity.id
_entity.type
_entity.pdbx_description
1 polymer ?
#
loop_
_entity_poly.entity_id
_entity_poly.type
_entity_poly.pdbx_seq_one_letter_code
_entity_poly.pdbx_strand_id
1 'polypeptide(L)'
;MAASAAFAQLPVLELSAGIHLIRAEVAYTFETRAQGLMFRKHLGPNEGMFFVFPQSEPYCMWMKNTLIPLSVAFLDEKGKIVSISDMQPQTETSHCAAAPAKFALEMPAGWFAKKGIQSGATIQGLEKAPAAR
;
A
#
# COMPACT_ATOMS: atom_id res chain seq x y z
N MET A 1 -3.55 32.10 -12.28
CA MET A 1 -2.74 31.10 -13.00
C MET A 1 -2.89 29.77 -12.28
N ALA A 2 -3.69 28.85 -12.83
CA ALA A 2 -3.86 27.52 -12.25
C ALA A 2 -2.79 26.60 -12.83
N ALA A 3 -1.79 26.24 -12.03
CA ALA A 3 -0.94 25.11 -12.33
C ALA A 3 -1.78 23.86 -12.06
N SER A 4 -2.30 23.24 -13.12
CA SER A 4 -2.85 21.88 -13.01
C SER A 4 -1.67 20.95 -12.77
N ALA A 5 -1.47 20.52 -11.53
CA ALA A 5 -0.57 19.42 -11.23
C ALA A 5 -1.17 18.17 -11.89
N ALA A 6 -0.67 17.82 -13.07
CA ALA A 6 -0.88 16.50 -13.62
C ALA A 6 -0.28 15.52 -12.61
N PHE A 7 -1.13 14.74 -11.93
CA PHE A 7 -0.66 13.59 -11.17
C PHE A 7 0.11 12.71 -12.16
N ALA A 8 1.43 12.60 -11.97
CA ALA A 8 2.24 11.68 -12.75
C ALA A 8 1.61 10.29 -12.60
N GLN A 9 1.31 9.65 -13.74
CA GLN A 9 0.69 8.35 -13.75
C GLN A 9 1.73 7.34 -13.23
N LEU A 10 1.50 6.82 -12.02
CA LEU A 10 2.42 5.91 -11.36
C LEU A 10 2.50 4.59 -12.15
N PRO A 11 3.65 3.90 -12.14
CA PRO A 11 3.72 2.55 -12.68
C PRO A 11 2.74 1.65 -11.92
N VAL A 12 2.12 0.73 -12.64
CA VAL A 12 1.16 -0.23 -12.08
C VAL A 12 1.79 -1.61 -12.10
N LEU A 13 1.66 -2.32 -10.98
CA LEU A 13 2.15 -3.67 -10.78
C LEU A 13 0.97 -4.64 -10.57
N GLU A 14 1.03 -5.77 -11.25
CA GLU A 14 0.14 -6.90 -10.97
C GLU A 14 0.76 -7.77 -9.87
N LEU A 15 0.03 -7.87 -8.77
CA LEU A 15 0.38 -8.66 -7.60
C LEU A 15 -0.65 -9.78 -7.41
N SER A 16 -0.28 -10.80 -6.66
CA SER A 16 -1.25 -11.83 -6.25
C SER A 16 -1.14 -12.17 -4.77
N ALA A 17 -2.31 -12.38 -4.16
CA ALA A 17 -2.46 -12.95 -2.83
C ALA A 17 -3.20 -14.29 -2.97
N GLY A 18 -2.45 -15.38 -3.13
CA GLY A 18 -3.01 -16.66 -3.56
C GLY A 18 -3.68 -16.52 -4.94
N ILE A 19 -4.98 -16.80 -5.02
CA ILE A 19 -5.77 -16.70 -6.26
C ILE A 19 -6.27 -15.28 -6.57
N HIS A 20 -6.06 -14.32 -5.68
CA HIS A 20 -6.58 -12.97 -5.82
C HIS A 20 -5.59 -12.07 -6.53
N LEU A 21 -5.92 -11.67 -7.76
CA LEU A 21 -5.15 -10.69 -8.52
C LEU A 21 -5.41 -9.28 -7.98
N ILE A 22 -4.34 -8.51 -7.83
CA ILE A 22 -4.32 -7.14 -7.36
C ILE A 22 -3.61 -6.29 -8.42
N ARG A 23 -4.18 -5.13 -8.74
CA ARG A 23 -3.58 -4.14 -9.62
C ARG A 23 -3.19 -2.91 -8.80
N ALA A 24 -1.91 -2.75 -8.49
CA ALA A 24 -1.44 -1.74 -7.56
C ALA A 24 -0.64 -0.63 -8.25
N GLU A 25 -1.00 0.64 -8.03
CA GLU A 25 -0.10 1.76 -8.34
C GLU A 25 1.13 1.67 -7.41
N VAL A 26 2.34 1.93 -7.92
CA VAL A 26 3.58 1.76 -7.13
C VAL A 26 4.14 3.09 -6.67
N ALA A 27 4.24 3.24 -5.34
CA ALA A 27 4.88 4.36 -4.66
C ALA A 27 6.31 3.97 -4.23
N TYR A 28 7.30 4.35 -5.04
CA TYR A 28 8.71 3.96 -4.84
C TYR A 28 9.67 5.14 -4.67
N THR A 29 9.19 6.38 -4.75
CA THR A 29 9.96 7.59 -4.40
C THR A 29 9.51 8.15 -3.05
N PHE A 30 10.31 9.03 -2.43
CA PHE A 30 9.89 9.69 -1.20
C PHE A 30 8.56 10.44 -1.36
N GLU A 31 8.41 11.21 -2.44
CA GLU A 31 7.22 12.03 -2.72
C GLU A 31 5.99 11.15 -2.96
N THR A 32 6.15 10.07 -3.73
CA THR A 32 5.03 9.16 -4.05
C THR A 32 4.59 8.38 -2.82
N ARG A 33 5.52 7.95 -1.95
CA ARG A 33 5.19 7.34 -0.65
C ARG A 33 4.52 8.32 0.29
N ALA A 34 5.00 9.57 0.37
CA ALA A 34 4.43 10.59 1.24
C ALA A 34 3.02 11.01 0.78
N GLN A 35 2.78 11.04 -0.53
CA GLN A 35 1.47 11.34 -1.11
C GLN A 35 0.47 10.19 -0.92
N GLY A 36 0.91 8.94 -1.12
CA GLY A 36 0.02 7.77 -1.02
C GLY A 36 -1.28 7.92 -1.83
N LEU A 37 -2.39 7.49 -1.23
CA LEU A 37 -3.74 7.61 -1.80
C LEU A 37 -4.49 8.90 -1.40
N MET A 38 -3.78 9.94 -0.92
CA MET A 38 -4.40 11.21 -0.54
C MET A 38 -5.26 11.79 -1.66
N PHE A 39 -6.40 12.37 -1.28
CA PHE A 39 -7.38 13.04 -2.14
C PHE A 39 -8.08 12.17 -3.20
N ARG A 40 -7.74 10.89 -3.33
CA ARG A 40 -8.49 9.95 -4.18
C ARG A 40 -9.90 9.79 -3.62
N LYS A 41 -10.91 9.82 -4.51
CA LYS A 41 -12.32 9.68 -4.13
C LYS A 41 -12.86 8.26 -4.32
N HIS A 42 -12.17 7.45 -5.11
CA HIS A 42 -12.54 6.08 -5.44
C HIS A 42 -11.29 5.23 -5.63
N LEU A 43 -11.43 3.93 -5.37
CA LEU A 43 -10.44 2.89 -5.61
C LEU A 43 -11.22 1.62 -6.01
N GLY A 44 -10.84 0.97 -7.10
CA GLY A 44 -11.48 -0.26 -7.54
C GLY A 44 -11.36 -1.40 -6.53
N PRO A 45 -12.21 -2.44 -6.61
CA PRO A 45 -12.28 -3.50 -5.60
C PRO A 45 -11.02 -4.36 -5.50
N ASN A 46 -10.20 -4.43 -6.55
CA ASN A 46 -8.88 -5.11 -6.55
C ASN A 46 -7.76 -4.13 -6.97
N GLU A 47 -8.02 -2.84 -6.82
CA GLU A 47 -7.01 -1.81 -7.02
C GLU A 47 -6.43 -1.42 -5.66
N GLY A 48 -5.14 -1.11 -5.65
CA GLY A 48 -4.44 -0.76 -4.44
C GLY A 48 -3.25 0.14 -4.71
N MET A 49 -2.48 0.41 -3.66
CA MET A 49 -1.19 1.07 -3.77
C MET A 49 -0.12 0.22 -3.09
N PHE A 50 0.96 -0.03 -3.81
CA PHE A 50 2.11 -0.80 -3.34
C PHE A 50 3.28 0.14 -3.06
N PHE A 51 3.74 0.15 -1.82
CA PHE A 51 4.80 1.00 -1.33
C PHE A 51 6.10 0.22 -1.29
N VAL A 52 7.17 0.80 -1.85
CA VAL A 52 8.53 0.23 -1.81
C VAL A 52 9.41 1.12 -0.95
N PHE A 53 9.89 0.59 0.18
CA PHE A 53 10.74 1.33 1.11
C PHE A 53 12.24 1.12 0.82
N PRO A 54 13.10 2.12 1.13
CA PRO A 54 14.54 2.02 0.86
C PRO A 54 15.24 0.96 1.71
N GLN A 55 14.77 0.72 2.94
CA GLN A 55 15.34 -0.25 3.87
C GLN A 55 14.24 -1.16 4.43
N SER A 56 14.61 -2.19 5.17
CA SER A 56 13.67 -3.05 5.88
C SER A 56 13.59 -2.58 7.33
N GLU A 57 12.51 -1.88 7.68
CA GLU A 57 12.33 -1.24 8.98
C GLU A 57 10.86 -1.26 9.43
N PRO A 58 10.56 -1.02 10.72
CA PRO A 58 9.19 -0.92 11.22
C PRO A 58 8.50 0.39 10.78
N TYR A 59 8.21 0.54 9.50
CA TYR A 59 7.56 1.75 8.96
C TYR A 59 6.15 1.95 9.52
N CYS A 60 5.75 3.21 9.65
CA CYS A 60 4.41 3.62 10.05
C CYS A 60 3.73 4.39 8.92
N MET A 61 2.43 4.18 8.79
CA MET A 61 1.56 4.87 7.84
C MET A 61 0.38 5.52 8.56
N TRP A 62 -0.25 6.49 7.92
CA TRP A 62 -1.38 7.27 8.45
C TRP A 62 -2.35 7.62 7.33
N MET A 63 -3.49 8.21 7.66
CA MET A 63 -4.58 8.49 6.72
C MET A 63 -4.84 9.98 6.52
N LYS A 64 -3.85 10.83 6.80
CA LYS A 64 -3.95 12.28 6.59
C LYS A 64 -4.35 12.54 5.14
N ASN A 65 -5.42 13.31 4.92
CA ASN A 65 -5.97 13.61 3.59
C ASN A 65 -6.43 12.41 2.74
N THR A 66 -6.49 11.20 3.29
CA THR A 66 -7.02 10.02 2.60
C THR A 66 -8.52 9.89 2.86
N LEU A 67 -9.32 9.93 1.79
CA LEU A 67 -10.79 9.98 1.87
C LEU A 67 -11.45 8.60 1.88
N ILE A 68 -10.75 7.60 1.34
CA ILE A 68 -11.23 6.23 1.19
C ILE A 68 -10.77 5.43 2.41
N PRO A 69 -11.62 4.60 3.05
CA PRO A 69 -11.17 3.72 4.11
C PRO A 69 -10.29 2.61 3.53
N LEU A 70 -9.16 2.36 4.17
CA LEU A 70 -8.15 1.42 3.68
C LEU A 70 -7.79 0.37 4.73
N SER A 71 -7.24 -0.75 4.26
CA SER A 71 -6.45 -1.66 5.07
C SER A 71 -5.02 -1.64 4.52
N VAL A 72 -4.03 -1.60 5.40
CA VAL A 72 -2.62 -1.76 5.04
C VAL A 72 -2.12 -3.13 5.48
N ALA A 73 -1.44 -3.84 4.58
CA ALA A 73 -0.62 -5.00 4.91
C ALA A 73 0.86 -4.61 4.77
N PHE A 74 1.62 -4.77 5.85
CA PHE A 74 3.08 -4.59 5.83
C PHE A 74 3.75 -5.91 5.47
N LEU A 75 4.78 -5.88 4.62
CA LEU A 75 5.43 -7.09 4.11
C LEU A 75 6.94 -7.04 4.29
N ASP A 76 7.53 -8.18 4.64
CA ASP A 76 8.98 -8.36 4.66
C ASP A 76 9.58 -8.39 3.24
N GLU A 77 10.91 -8.51 3.15
CA GLU A 77 11.64 -8.55 1.87
C GLU A 77 11.24 -9.72 0.97
N LYS A 78 10.62 -10.77 1.52
CA LYS A 78 10.16 -11.96 0.79
C LYS A 78 8.67 -11.86 0.43
N GLY A 79 8.01 -10.75 0.74
CA GLY A 79 6.59 -10.55 0.48
C GLY A 79 5.66 -11.22 1.48
N LYS A 80 6.17 -11.70 2.61
CA LYS A 80 5.34 -12.25 3.67
C LYS A 80 4.72 -11.11 4.47
N ILE A 81 3.40 -11.17 4.67
CA ILE A 81 2.67 -10.20 5.48
C ILE A 81 3.07 -10.35 6.94
N VAL A 82 3.63 -9.31 7.54
CA VAL A 82 4.02 -9.27 8.95
C VAL A 82 2.88 -8.77 9.84
N SER A 83 2.10 -7.80 9.34
CA SER A 83 0.91 -7.29 10.03
C SER A 83 -0.08 -6.68 9.05
N ILE A 84 -1.35 -6.64 9.46
CA ILE A 84 -2.44 -5.97 8.75
C ILE A 84 -3.10 -5.00 9.72
N SER A 85 -3.54 -3.84 9.24
CA SER A 85 -4.30 -2.89 10.03
C SER A 85 -5.37 -2.21 9.18
N ASP A 86 -6.58 -2.12 9.70
CA ASP A 86 -7.63 -1.28 9.14
C ASP A 86 -7.42 0.16 9.60
N MET A 87 -7.55 1.10 8.67
CA MET A 87 -7.21 2.50 8.88
C MET A 87 -8.40 3.40 8.51
N GLN A 88 -8.75 4.30 9.43
CA GLN A 88 -9.89 5.21 9.27
C GLN A 88 -9.50 6.43 8.43
N PRO A 89 -10.35 6.88 7.49
CA PRO A 89 -10.10 8.07 6.68
C PRO A 89 -9.81 9.31 7.52
N GLN A 90 -8.95 10.19 7.00
CA GLN A 90 -8.67 11.52 7.56
C GLN A 90 -8.17 11.50 9.02
N THR A 91 -7.44 10.45 9.41
CA THR A 91 -6.81 10.35 10.72
C THR A 91 -5.28 10.46 10.62
N GLU A 92 -4.65 11.01 11.65
CA GLU A 92 -3.19 11.05 11.78
C GLU A 92 -2.67 9.96 12.75
N THR A 93 -3.52 8.97 13.08
CA THR A 93 -3.13 7.81 13.89
C THR A 93 -2.09 6.98 13.14
N SER A 94 -0.94 6.77 13.77
CA SER A 94 0.12 5.93 13.21
C SER A 94 -0.24 4.45 13.29
N HIS A 95 -0.20 3.78 12.15
CA HIS A 95 -0.30 2.33 12.03
C HIS A 95 1.08 1.79 11.61
N CYS A 96 1.77 1.12 12.52
CA CYS A 96 3.14 0.68 12.32
C CYS A 96 3.22 -0.82 12.01
N ALA A 97 4.19 -1.21 11.20
CA ALA A 97 4.51 -2.61 10.97
C ALA A 97 4.91 -3.28 12.30
N ALA A 98 4.41 -4.50 12.53
CA ALA A 98 4.72 -5.26 13.75
C ALA A 98 6.15 -5.86 13.75
N ALA A 99 6.81 -5.84 12.60
CA ALA A 99 8.18 -6.30 12.38
C ALA A 99 8.79 -5.50 11.21
N PRO A 100 10.11 -5.59 10.95
CA PRO A 100 10.73 -4.94 9.80
C PRO A 100 10.01 -5.28 8.49
N ALA A 101 9.64 -4.24 7.75
CA ALA A 101 8.92 -4.32 6.50
C ALA A 101 9.70 -3.61 5.39
N LYS A 102 9.76 -4.23 4.23
CA LYS A 102 10.34 -3.67 3.01
C LYS A 102 9.28 -3.05 2.10
N PHE A 103 8.04 -3.51 2.26
CA PHE A 103 6.90 -3.10 1.45
C PHE A 103 5.66 -2.87 2.30
N ALA A 104 4.71 -2.12 1.75
CA ALA A 104 3.34 -2.09 2.22
C ALA A 104 2.37 -2.19 1.04
N LEU A 105 1.20 -2.79 1.27
CA LEU A 105 0.12 -2.86 0.30
C LEU A 105 -1.15 -2.29 0.92
N GLU A 106 -1.61 -1.16 0.41
CA GLU A 106 -2.90 -0.58 0.74
C GLU A 106 -3.98 -1.09 -0.20
N MET A 107 -5.08 -1.56 0.38
CA MET A 107 -6.28 -2.04 -0.31
C MET A 107 -7.53 -1.40 0.32
N PRO A 108 -8.70 -1.44 -0.34
CA PRO A 108 -9.95 -1.00 0.29
C PRO A 108 -10.18 -1.67 1.66
N ALA A 109 -10.75 -0.95 2.63
CA ALA A 109 -10.94 -1.47 3.97
C ALA A 109 -11.65 -2.84 4.01
N GLY A 110 -11.09 -3.74 4.80
CA GLY A 110 -11.54 -5.11 4.98
C GLY A 110 -11.26 -6.03 3.79
N TRP A 111 -10.52 -5.59 2.76
CA TRP A 111 -10.23 -6.43 1.58
C TRP A 111 -9.52 -7.72 1.96
N PHE A 112 -8.46 -7.65 2.78
CA PHE A 112 -7.71 -8.82 3.22
C PHE A 112 -8.59 -9.80 4.00
N ALA A 113 -9.35 -9.32 4.99
CA ALA A 113 -10.25 -10.13 5.80
C ALA A 113 -11.32 -10.83 4.96
N LYS A 114 -11.96 -10.11 4.00
CA LYS A 114 -12.96 -10.68 3.09
C LYS A 114 -12.41 -11.79 2.18
N LYS A 115 -11.09 -11.80 1.95
CA LYS A 115 -10.40 -12.82 1.15
C LYS A 115 -9.70 -13.89 2.00
N GLY A 116 -9.87 -13.85 3.33
CA GLY A 116 -9.21 -14.79 4.24
C GLY A 116 -7.67 -14.62 4.30
N ILE A 117 -7.17 -13.47 3.88
CA ILE A 117 -5.74 -13.14 3.91
C ILE A 117 -5.41 -12.55 5.27
N GLN A 118 -4.37 -13.09 5.90
CA GLN A 118 -3.92 -12.73 7.25
C GLN A 118 -2.39 -12.68 7.31
N SER A 119 -1.84 -12.21 8.44
CA SER A 119 -0.41 -12.27 8.69
C SER A 119 0.13 -13.67 8.46
N GLY A 120 1.30 -13.76 7.81
CA GLY A 120 1.89 -15.02 7.38
C GLY A 120 1.60 -15.41 5.94
N ALA A 121 0.56 -14.85 5.31
CA ALA A 121 0.34 -15.02 3.87
C ALA A 121 1.44 -14.31 3.05
N THR A 122 1.62 -14.75 1.81
CA THR A 122 2.63 -14.20 0.89
C THR A 122 1.96 -13.48 -0.27
N ILE A 123 2.47 -12.29 -0.58
CA ILE A 123 2.17 -11.57 -1.82
C ILE A 123 3.25 -11.86 -2.85
N GLN A 124 2.85 -12.17 -4.08
CA GLN A 124 3.73 -12.50 -5.20
C GLN A 124 3.68 -11.41 -6.28
N GLY A 125 4.64 -11.44 -7.21
CA GLY A 125 4.79 -10.43 -8.28
C GLY A 125 5.69 -9.25 -7.90
N LEU A 126 6.33 -9.31 -6.72
CA LEU A 126 7.15 -8.23 -6.18
C LEU A 126 8.45 -8.00 -6.96
N GLU A 127 8.92 -9.01 -7.70
CA GLU A 127 10.19 -8.99 -8.45
C GLU A 127 10.23 -7.94 -9.57
N LYS A 128 9.06 -7.45 -10.00
CA LYS A 128 8.94 -6.40 -11.02
C LYS A 128 8.82 -5.00 -10.41
N ALA A 129 8.81 -4.88 -9.09
CA ALA A 129 8.72 -3.59 -8.43
C ALA A 129 10.00 -2.76 -8.68
N PRO A 130 9.90 -1.47 -9.01
CA PRO A 130 11.05 -0.59 -9.07
C PRO A 130 11.73 -0.50 -7.70
N ALA A 131 13.06 -0.39 -7.70
CA ALA A 131 13.81 -0.11 -6.48
C ALA A 131 13.39 1.25 -5.89
N ALA A 132 13.32 1.32 -4.57
CA ALA A 132 13.05 2.56 -3.86
C ALA A 132 14.11 3.62 -4.21
N ARG A 133 13.62 4.86 -4.40
CA ARG A 133 14.40 6.08 -4.58
C ARG A 133 13.86 7.18 -3.66
#